data_AF-A0AAU6EC40-F1
#
_entry.id   AF-A0AAU6EC40-F1
#
_cell.length_a   1.000
_cell.length_b   1.000
_cell.length_c   1.000
_cell.angle_alpha   90.00
_cell.angle_beta   90.00
_cell.angle_gamma   90.00
#
_symmetry.space_group_name_H-M   'P 1'
#
loop_
_entity.id
_entity.type
_entity.pdbx_description
1 polymer ?
#
loop_
_entity_poly.entity_id
_entity_poly.type
_entity_poly.pdbx_seq_one_letter_code
_entity_poly.pdbx_strand_id
1 'polypeptide(L)'
;MSEGTSTLAGLLAGGDVVVLSGAGISTESGIPDYRGPGGTMTRHTPMTYQTFTGDPVARRRYWARSYIGWRAMTRVAPNSGHHAVASLQRRGLVSGIVTQNVDGLHQAGGARSVIELHGNLREVVCLGCGHSSPREELDHRLTQANPRFGALPTAINPDGDVELPDEEIDGFQVVGCRACDGGMLKPDVVFFGETVPAERVRECFALVEGARLLLVLGSSLTVMSGRRFVLHAAKRGIPVAIVNQGPTRGDGYATLTVDAPLGTVLPELVRLIDTGAVSTSSPH
;
A
#
# COMPACT_ATOMS: atom_id res chain seq x y z
N MET A 1 -14.61 22.16 11.97
CA MET A 1 -13.17 21.90 11.96
C MET A 1 -12.83 21.11 13.20
N SER A 2 -12.18 19.95 13.08
CA SER A 2 -11.65 19.27 14.27
C SER A 2 -10.33 19.94 14.67
N GLU A 3 -10.14 20.14 15.97
CA GLU A 3 -8.90 20.66 16.56
C GLU A 3 -7.66 19.88 16.07
N GLY A 4 -7.80 18.55 15.95
CA GLY A 4 -6.73 17.67 15.47
C GLY A 4 -6.25 17.98 14.05
N THR A 5 -7.13 18.34 13.12
CA THR A 5 -6.73 18.69 11.73
C THR A 5 -5.95 20.00 11.69
N SER A 6 -6.34 21.00 12.49
CA SER A 6 -5.62 22.28 12.59
C SER A 6 -4.23 22.08 13.21
N THR A 7 -4.14 21.31 14.30
CA THR A 7 -2.85 20.97 14.93
C THR A 7 -1.94 20.22 13.96
N LEU A 8 -2.50 19.27 13.20
CA LEU A 8 -1.77 18.54 12.17
C LEU A 8 -1.23 19.48 11.09
N ALA A 9 -2.02 20.43 10.60
CA ALA A 9 -1.55 21.44 9.64
C ALA A 9 -0.35 22.26 10.18
N GLY A 10 -0.37 22.60 11.48
CA GLY A 10 0.76 23.24 12.17
C GLY A 10 2.03 22.39 12.16
N LEU A 11 1.90 21.09 12.42
CA LEU A 11 3.03 20.15 12.37
C LEU A 11 3.60 20.03 10.94
N LEU A 12 2.74 20.02 9.92
CA LEU A 12 3.16 19.91 8.51
C LEU A 12 3.86 21.18 7.99
N ALA A 13 3.52 22.35 8.51
CA ALA A 13 3.93 23.64 7.94
C ALA A 13 5.45 23.85 7.86
N GLY A 14 6.24 23.23 8.75
CA GLY A 14 7.70 23.32 8.67
C GLY A 14 8.37 22.35 7.68
N GLY A 15 7.60 21.64 6.86
CA GLY A 15 8.11 20.74 5.82
C GLY A 15 8.83 19.50 6.33
N ASP A 16 9.56 18.84 5.43
CA ASP A 16 10.32 17.60 5.63
C ASP A 16 9.50 16.47 6.25
N VAL A 17 8.24 16.35 5.82
CA VAL A 17 7.32 15.31 6.27
C VAL A 17 7.53 14.05 5.44
N VAL A 18 7.65 12.92 6.12
CA VAL A 18 7.60 11.60 5.48
C VAL A 18 6.25 10.98 5.74
N VAL A 19 5.60 10.50 4.68
CA VAL A 19 4.34 9.77 4.79
C VAL A 19 4.61 8.27 4.90
N LEU A 20 3.97 7.59 5.85
CA LEU A 20 3.83 6.13 5.88
C LEU A 20 2.37 5.76 5.67
N SER A 21 2.00 5.20 4.51
CA SER A 21 0.61 4.83 4.23
C SER A 21 0.34 3.32 4.34
N GLY A 22 -0.91 2.97 4.64
CA GLY A 22 -1.43 1.61 4.55
C GLY A 22 -2.74 1.55 3.76
N ALA A 23 -3.37 0.37 3.75
CA ALA A 23 -4.53 0.10 2.89
C ALA A 23 -5.72 1.03 3.15
N GLY A 24 -5.81 1.61 4.35
CA GLY A 24 -6.87 2.55 4.72
C GLY A 24 -6.94 3.81 3.85
N ILE A 25 -5.84 4.21 3.19
CA ILE A 25 -5.87 5.34 2.24
C ILE A 25 -6.59 4.98 0.93
N SER A 26 -6.72 3.69 0.60
CA SER A 26 -7.29 3.20 -0.66
C SER A 26 -8.75 2.73 -0.52
N THR A 27 -9.32 2.74 0.69
CA THR A 27 -10.72 2.32 0.94
C THR A 27 -11.73 3.17 0.19
N GLU A 28 -11.52 4.48 0.14
CA GLU A 28 -12.37 5.42 -0.61
C GLU A 28 -12.17 5.33 -2.13
N SER A 29 -11.16 4.58 -2.59
CA SER A 29 -11.00 4.18 -4.01
C SER A 29 -11.74 2.87 -4.34
N GLY A 30 -12.39 2.24 -3.36
CA GLY A 30 -13.09 0.96 -3.53
C GLY A 30 -12.21 -0.27 -3.32
N ILE A 31 -10.95 -0.11 -2.92
CA ILE A 31 -10.08 -1.22 -2.50
C ILE A 31 -10.29 -1.42 -1.00
N PRO A 32 -10.82 -2.57 -0.54
CA PRO A 32 -11.01 -2.77 0.89
C PRO A 32 -9.65 -2.77 1.61
N ASP A 33 -9.66 -2.58 2.92
CA ASP A 33 -8.48 -2.81 3.75
C ASP A 33 -8.51 -4.22 4.38
N TYR A 34 -7.46 -4.58 5.12
CA TYR A 34 -7.44 -5.87 5.81
C TYR A 34 -8.20 -5.86 7.15
N ARG A 35 -8.17 -4.75 7.91
CA ARG A 35 -8.46 -4.77 9.37
C ARG A 35 -9.36 -3.64 9.88
N GLY A 36 -9.73 -2.68 9.03
CA GLY A 36 -10.64 -1.60 9.38
C GLY A 36 -12.10 -2.02 9.33
N PRO A 37 -13.04 -1.06 9.41
CA PRO A 37 -14.47 -1.33 9.33
C PRO A 37 -14.82 -2.05 8.01
N GLY A 38 -15.22 -3.32 8.10
CA GLY A 38 -15.51 -4.15 6.92
C GLY A 38 -14.29 -4.80 6.25
N GLY A 39 -13.12 -4.77 6.89
CA GLY A 39 -11.87 -5.31 6.35
C GLY A 39 -11.90 -6.82 6.05
N THR A 40 -11.09 -7.23 5.08
CA THR A 40 -11.17 -8.56 4.45
C THR A 40 -10.59 -9.69 5.30
N MET A 41 -9.79 -9.41 6.32
CA MET A 41 -9.06 -10.46 7.05
C MET A 41 -9.95 -11.41 7.86
N THR A 42 -11.20 -11.01 8.14
CA THR A 42 -12.20 -11.91 8.75
C THR A 42 -12.77 -12.93 7.76
N ARG A 43 -12.59 -12.71 6.45
CA ARG A 43 -13.14 -13.52 5.35
C ARG A 43 -12.06 -14.20 4.52
N HIS A 44 -10.87 -13.58 4.41
CA HIS A 44 -9.76 -14.03 3.58
C HIS A 44 -8.46 -14.17 4.38
N THR A 45 -7.80 -15.33 4.24
CA THR A 45 -6.43 -15.52 4.74
C THR A 45 -5.45 -15.14 3.63
N PRO A 46 -4.61 -14.11 3.83
CA PRO A 46 -3.65 -13.69 2.81
C PRO A 46 -2.69 -14.80 2.38
N MET A 47 -2.25 -14.75 1.12
CA MET A 47 -1.24 -15.66 0.59
C MET A 47 0.08 -15.56 1.37
N THR A 48 0.66 -16.70 1.73
CA THR A 48 2.01 -16.78 2.30
C THR A 48 3.02 -17.20 1.24
N TYR A 49 4.27 -16.78 1.42
CA TYR A 49 5.36 -17.14 0.52
C TYR A 49 5.58 -18.66 0.45
N GLN A 50 5.53 -19.32 1.61
CA GLN A 50 5.76 -20.76 1.74
C GLN A 50 4.65 -21.55 1.04
N THR A 51 3.38 -21.12 1.16
CA THR A 51 2.27 -21.76 0.45
C THR A 51 2.39 -21.54 -1.06
N PHE A 52 2.69 -20.32 -1.51
CA PHE A 52 2.83 -20.02 -2.93
C PHE A 52 3.96 -20.83 -3.59
N THR A 53 5.10 -20.95 -2.93
CA THR A 53 6.26 -21.68 -3.47
C THR A 53 6.13 -23.19 -3.31
N GLY A 54 5.57 -23.66 -2.19
CA GLY A 54 5.49 -25.07 -1.82
C GLY A 54 4.30 -25.84 -2.39
N ASP A 55 3.19 -25.16 -2.74
CA ASP A 55 1.96 -25.82 -3.22
C ASP A 55 1.59 -25.34 -4.64
N PRO A 56 1.77 -26.18 -5.69
CA PRO A 56 1.36 -25.86 -7.05
C PRO A 56 -0.13 -25.56 -7.23
N VAL A 57 -1.00 -26.20 -6.44
CA VAL A 57 -2.45 -25.96 -6.50
C VAL A 57 -2.77 -24.60 -5.90
N ALA A 58 -2.21 -24.26 -4.74
CA ALA A 58 -2.38 -22.94 -4.15
C ALA A 58 -1.84 -21.82 -5.05
N ARG A 59 -0.68 -22.04 -5.69
CA ARG A 59 -0.11 -21.10 -6.67
C ARG A 59 -0.99 -20.92 -7.89
N ARG A 60 -1.58 -22.01 -8.43
CA ARG A 60 -2.54 -21.94 -9.53
C ARG A 60 -3.77 -21.15 -9.12
N ARG A 61 -4.33 -21.40 -7.93
CA ARG A 61 -5.46 -20.64 -7.38
C ARG A 61 -5.12 -19.15 -7.26
N TYR A 62 -3.94 -18.82 -6.75
CA TYR A 62 -3.47 -17.42 -6.67
C TYR A 62 -3.47 -16.75 -8.04
N TRP A 63 -2.84 -17.36 -9.05
CA TRP A 63 -2.74 -16.77 -10.36
C TRP A 63 -4.09 -16.68 -11.09
N ALA A 64 -4.99 -17.65 -10.90
CA ALA A 64 -6.35 -17.59 -11.43
C ALA A 64 -7.13 -16.41 -10.84
N ARG A 65 -7.06 -16.22 -9.52
CA ARG A 65 -7.70 -15.09 -8.83
C ARG A 65 -7.07 -13.76 -9.22
N SER A 66 -5.74 -13.66 -9.17
CA SER A 66 -4.99 -12.47 -9.58
C SER A 66 -5.22 -12.12 -11.06
N TYR A 67 -5.45 -13.10 -11.94
CA TYR A 67 -5.78 -12.83 -13.35
C TYR A 67 -7.09 -12.04 -13.50
N ILE A 68 -8.11 -12.36 -12.71
CA ILE A 68 -9.37 -11.62 -12.70
C ILE A 68 -9.21 -10.29 -11.94
N GLY A 69 -8.63 -10.35 -10.75
CA GLY A 69 -8.47 -9.18 -9.89
C GLY A 69 -7.59 -8.09 -10.48
N TRP A 70 -6.54 -8.44 -11.23
CA TRP A 70 -5.70 -7.48 -11.96
C TRP A 70 -6.51 -6.57 -12.91
N ARG A 71 -7.45 -7.13 -13.67
CA ARG A 71 -8.31 -6.36 -14.59
C ARG A 71 -9.25 -5.40 -13.87
N ALA A 72 -9.64 -5.75 -12.66
CA ALA A 72 -10.47 -4.90 -11.83
C ALA A 72 -9.62 -3.83 -11.15
N MET A 73 -8.42 -4.17 -10.68
CA MET A 73 -7.49 -3.26 -10.01
C MET A 73 -6.97 -2.16 -10.95
N THR A 74 -6.64 -2.50 -12.20
CA THR A 74 -6.20 -1.54 -13.23
C THR A 74 -7.23 -0.45 -13.56
N ARG A 75 -8.50 -0.62 -13.16
CA ARG A 75 -9.57 0.37 -13.34
C ARG A 75 -9.78 1.27 -12.13
N VAL A 76 -9.12 0.98 -11.01
CA VAL A 76 -9.25 1.77 -9.79
C VAL A 76 -8.53 3.09 -9.94
N ALA A 77 -9.22 4.19 -9.60
CA ALA A 77 -8.66 5.54 -9.64
C ALA A 77 -8.21 5.99 -8.24
N PRO A 78 -7.15 6.83 -8.16
CA PRO A 78 -6.78 7.49 -6.91
C PRO A 78 -7.94 8.35 -6.39
N ASN A 79 -8.16 8.33 -5.07
CA ASN A 79 -9.13 9.19 -4.40
C ASN A 79 -8.54 10.55 -3.98
N SER A 80 -9.36 11.39 -3.34
CA SER A 80 -8.97 12.71 -2.84
C SER A 80 -7.78 12.68 -1.89
N GLY A 81 -7.62 11.61 -1.09
CA GLY A 81 -6.49 11.43 -0.18
C GLY A 81 -5.16 11.30 -0.90
N HIS A 82 -5.09 10.47 -1.95
CA HIS A 82 -3.89 10.32 -2.79
C HIS A 82 -3.52 11.64 -3.46
N HIS A 83 -4.49 12.32 -4.05
CA HIS A 83 -4.28 13.62 -4.67
C HIS A 83 -3.83 14.68 -3.66
N ALA A 84 -4.37 14.66 -2.44
CA ALA A 84 -3.96 15.57 -1.38
C ALA A 84 -2.50 15.34 -0.96
N VAL A 85 -2.07 14.08 -0.77
CA VAL A 85 -0.65 13.75 -0.49
C VAL A 85 0.26 14.26 -1.61
N ALA A 86 -0.10 14.02 -2.87
CA ALA A 86 0.64 14.55 -4.02
C ALA A 86 0.66 16.09 -4.03
N SER A 87 -0.43 16.74 -3.60
CA SER A 87 -0.54 18.19 -3.46
C SER A 87 0.39 18.75 -2.38
N LEU A 88 0.49 18.08 -1.24
CA LEU A 88 1.41 18.45 -0.15
C LEU A 88 2.88 18.28 -0.57
N GLN A 89 3.18 17.24 -1.36
CA GLN A 89 4.50 17.05 -1.94
C GLN A 89 4.86 18.17 -2.94
N ARG A 90 3.94 18.58 -3.82
CA ARG A 90 4.15 19.72 -4.73
C ARG A 90 4.41 21.04 -4.02
N ARG A 91 3.94 21.18 -2.77
CA ARG A 91 4.19 22.34 -1.90
C ARG A 91 5.52 22.26 -1.14
N GLY A 92 6.31 21.20 -1.35
CA GLY A 92 7.57 20.98 -0.64
C GLY A 92 7.39 20.55 0.82
N LEU A 93 6.18 20.19 1.24
CA LEU A 93 5.92 19.82 2.63
C LEU A 93 6.19 18.34 2.89
N VAL A 94 5.86 17.48 1.91
CA VAL A 94 6.15 16.04 1.96
C VAL A 94 7.39 15.75 1.13
N SER A 95 8.44 15.24 1.77
CA SER A 95 9.73 14.94 1.14
C SER A 95 9.81 13.52 0.57
N GLY A 96 8.99 12.59 1.07
CA GLY A 96 8.89 11.24 0.53
C GLY A 96 7.74 10.43 1.11
N ILE A 97 7.45 9.31 0.45
CA ILE A 97 6.32 8.44 0.80
C ILE A 97 6.84 7.01 0.89
N VAL A 98 6.56 6.34 2.01
CA VAL A 98 6.67 4.90 2.17
C VAL A 98 5.26 4.34 2.17
N THR A 99 4.90 3.49 1.21
CA THR A 99 3.57 2.87 1.18
C THR A 99 3.69 1.36 1.42
N GLN A 100 2.79 0.83 2.26
CA GLN A 100 2.60 -0.62 2.40
C GLN A 100 1.70 -1.18 1.29
N ASN A 101 1.05 -0.32 0.52
CA ASN A 101 0.14 -0.75 -0.53
C ASN A 101 0.92 -1.19 -1.77
N VAL A 102 0.30 -2.06 -2.56
CA VAL A 102 0.84 -2.60 -3.80
C VAL A 102 0.04 -2.15 -5.03
N ASP A 103 -0.89 -1.21 -4.82
CA ASP A 103 -1.93 -0.76 -5.76
C ASP A 103 -1.47 0.30 -6.78
N GLY A 104 -0.36 1.00 -6.51
CA GLY A 104 0.17 2.06 -7.36
C GLY A 104 -0.63 3.38 -7.34
N LEU A 105 -1.59 3.55 -6.44
CA LEU A 105 -2.50 4.70 -6.44
C LEU A 105 -1.84 6.00 -6.01
N HIS A 106 -0.75 5.97 -5.24
CA HIS A 106 0.04 7.17 -4.95
C HIS A 106 0.63 7.78 -6.23
N GLN A 107 1.26 6.94 -7.05
CA GLN A 107 1.85 7.34 -8.32
C GLN A 107 0.76 7.81 -9.29
N ALA A 108 -0.35 7.08 -9.40
CA ALA A 108 -1.50 7.48 -10.21
C ALA A 108 -2.10 8.82 -9.73
N GLY A 109 -2.06 9.10 -8.42
CA GLY A 109 -2.48 10.36 -7.82
C GLY A 109 -1.55 11.55 -8.07
N GLY A 110 -0.39 11.30 -8.69
CA GLY A 110 0.62 12.29 -9.04
C GLY A 110 1.74 12.46 -8.01
N ALA A 111 1.84 11.56 -7.03
CA ALA A 111 2.93 11.56 -6.07
C ALA A 111 4.26 11.13 -6.73
N ARG A 112 5.37 11.62 -6.18
CA ARG A 112 6.74 11.28 -6.60
C ARG A 112 7.51 10.72 -5.40
N SER A 113 8.70 10.16 -5.61
CA SER A 113 9.53 9.65 -4.50
C SER A 113 8.78 8.69 -3.58
N VAL A 114 8.11 7.70 -4.19
CA VAL A 114 7.31 6.68 -3.49
C VAL A 114 8.14 5.40 -3.38
N ILE A 115 8.39 4.93 -2.15
CA ILE A 115 8.95 3.62 -1.86
C ILE A 115 7.80 2.67 -1.56
N GLU A 116 7.59 1.69 -2.44
CA GLU A 116 6.60 0.63 -2.28
C GLU A 116 7.16 -0.49 -1.41
N LEU A 117 6.99 -0.37 -0.09
CA LEU A 117 7.61 -1.23 0.91
C LEU A 117 7.35 -2.72 0.63
N HIS A 118 6.11 -3.07 0.26
CA HIS A 118 5.70 -4.44 -0.05
C HIS A 118 5.75 -4.75 -1.54
N GLY A 119 6.44 -3.92 -2.33
CA GLY A 119 6.52 -4.07 -3.78
C GLY A 119 5.23 -3.65 -4.48
N ASN A 120 4.91 -4.20 -5.65
CA ASN A 120 3.81 -3.72 -6.47
C ASN A 120 3.19 -4.82 -7.34
N LEU A 121 1.96 -4.57 -7.80
CA LEU A 121 1.24 -5.48 -8.68
C LEU A 121 1.59 -5.32 -10.17
N ARG A 122 2.30 -4.26 -10.55
CA ARG A 122 2.64 -3.95 -11.95
C ARG A 122 3.84 -4.75 -12.48
N GLU A 123 4.64 -5.35 -11.61
CA GLU A 123 5.79 -6.16 -11.97
C GLU A 123 5.59 -7.64 -11.58
N VAL A 124 6.24 -8.51 -12.34
CA VAL A 124 6.33 -9.95 -12.08
C VAL A 124 7.80 -10.35 -12.09
N VAL A 125 8.22 -11.07 -11.06
CA VAL A 125 9.59 -11.57 -10.90
C VAL A 125 9.64 -13.08 -11.05
N CYS A 126 10.67 -13.58 -11.74
CA CYS A 126 10.98 -15.00 -11.75
C CYS A 126 11.81 -15.36 -10.50
N LEU A 127 11.33 -16.32 -9.71
CA LEU A 127 12.06 -16.84 -8.56
C LEU A 127 13.26 -17.73 -8.94
N GLY A 128 13.37 -18.15 -10.21
CA GLY A 128 14.46 -18.97 -10.71
C GLY A 128 15.66 -18.13 -11.20
N CYS A 129 15.42 -17.17 -12.10
CA CYS A 129 16.49 -16.37 -12.72
C CYS A 129 16.50 -14.89 -12.31
N GLY A 130 15.54 -14.43 -11.50
CA GLY A 130 15.46 -13.04 -11.06
C GLY A 130 14.97 -12.04 -12.11
N HIS A 131 14.64 -12.50 -13.34
CA HIS A 131 14.12 -11.62 -14.39
C HIS A 131 12.79 -10.98 -13.96
N SER A 132 12.69 -9.66 -14.10
CA SER A 132 11.46 -8.88 -13.90
C SER A 132 10.85 -8.50 -15.24
N SER A 133 9.53 -8.55 -15.33
CA SER A 133 8.75 -8.14 -16.50
C SER A 133 7.43 -7.50 -16.08
N PRO A 134 6.86 -6.59 -16.89
CA PRO A 134 5.54 -6.00 -16.62
C PRO A 134 4.44 -7.05 -16.47
N ARG A 135 3.51 -6.82 -15.54
CA ARG A 135 2.37 -7.69 -15.25
C ARG A 135 1.44 -7.85 -16.44
N GLU A 136 1.37 -6.85 -17.32
CA GLU A 136 0.62 -6.86 -18.57
C GLU A 136 1.14 -7.93 -19.54
N GLU A 137 2.45 -8.17 -19.59
CA GLU A 137 3.01 -9.23 -20.43
C GLU A 137 2.55 -10.60 -19.95
N LEU A 138 2.61 -10.83 -18.63
CA LEU A 138 2.07 -12.06 -18.04
C LEU A 138 0.57 -12.19 -18.29
N ASP A 139 -0.19 -11.10 -18.19
CA ASP A 139 -1.63 -11.11 -18.42
C ASP A 139 -1.99 -11.60 -19.82
N HIS A 140 -1.33 -11.04 -20.85
CA HIS A 140 -1.52 -11.45 -22.23
C HIS A 140 -1.24 -12.95 -22.43
N ARG A 141 -0.18 -13.45 -21.79
CA ARG A 141 0.23 -14.86 -21.87
C ARG A 141 -0.75 -15.78 -21.13
N LEU A 142 -1.26 -15.35 -19.98
CA LEU A 142 -2.32 -16.07 -19.26
C LEU A 142 -3.61 -16.10 -20.08
N THR A 143 -3.99 -15.01 -20.75
CA THR A 143 -5.16 -14.99 -21.66
C THR A 143 -5.00 -16.00 -22.80
N GLN A 144 -3.82 -16.07 -23.42
CA GLN A 144 -3.54 -17.04 -24.49
C GLN A 144 -3.60 -18.49 -23.99
N ALA A 145 -3.07 -18.75 -22.79
CA ALA A 145 -3.08 -20.08 -22.18
C ALA A 145 -4.48 -20.49 -21.69
N ASN A 146 -5.38 -19.53 -21.47
CA ASN A 146 -6.68 -19.74 -20.83
C ASN A 146 -7.84 -19.13 -21.64
N PRO A 147 -8.05 -19.52 -22.92
CA PRO A 147 -9.02 -18.86 -23.81
C PRO A 147 -10.48 -19.04 -23.39
N ARG A 148 -10.78 -20.02 -22.53
CA ARG A 148 -12.12 -20.31 -22.01
C ARG A 148 -12.31 -19.84 -20.56
N PHE A 149 -11.28 -19.23 -19.97
CA PHE A 149 -11.33 -18.78 -18.58
C PHE A 149 -11.83 -17.34 -18.52
N GLY A 150 -13.00 -17.13 -17.91
CA GLY A 150 -13.63 -15.83 -17.81
C GLY A 150 -14.72 -15.83 -16.76
N ALA A 151 -14.32 -15.76 -15.48
CA ALA A 151 -15.25 -15.46 -14.40
C ALA A 151 -15.33 -13.93 -14.17
N LEU A 152 -16.48 -13.47 -13.69
CA LEU A 152 -16.67 -12.07 -13.31
C LEU A 152 -16.18 -11.87 -11.87
N PRO A 153 -15.39 -10.83 -11.58
CA PRO A 153 -14.96 -10.55 -10.22
C PRO A 153 -16.15 -10.18 -9.33
N THR A 154 -16.28 -10.84 -8.18
CA THR A 154 -17.29 -10.51 -7.15
C THR A 154 -16.80 -9.46 -6.16
N ALA A 155 -15.53 -9.53 -5.73
CA ALA A 155 -14.88 -8.55 -4.86
C ALA A 155 -13.35 -8.65 -4.99
N ILE A 156 -12.64 -7.51 -4.90
CA ILE A 156 -11.18 -7.43 -4.98
C ILE A 156 -10.61 -7.24 -3.57
N ASN A 157 -9.52 -7.92 -3.24
CA ASN A 157 -8.76 -7.76 -2.00
C ASN A 157 -7.66 -6.69 -2.11
N PRO A 158 -7.04 -6.27 -0.99
CA PRO A 158 -6.04 -5.19 -1.00
C PRO A 158 -4.77 -5.49 -1.83
N ASP A 159 -4.45 -6.77 -2.04
CA ASP A 159 -3.36 -7.26 -2.89
C ASP A 159 -3.82 -7.62 -4.32
N GLY A 160 -5.03 -7.22 -4.69
CA GLY A 160 -5.57 -7.38 -6.04
C GLY A 160 -5.98 -8.80 -6.41
N ASP A 161 -6.02 -9.76 -5.47
CA ASP A 161 -6.68 -11.04 -5.72
C ASP A 161 -8.21 -10.94 -5.50
N VAL A 162 -8.96 -11.96 -5.92
CA VAL A 162 -10.42 -12.03 -5.80
C VAL A 162 -10.80 -13.38 -5.23
N GLU A 163 -11.96 -13.49 -4.57
CA GLU A 163 -12.49 -14.79 -4.16
C GLU A 163 -13.14 -15.50 -5.35
N LEU A 164 -12.75 -16.75 -5.60
CA LEU A 164 -13.35 -17.63 -6.59
C LEU A 164 -13.53 -19.03 -5.99
N PRO A 165 -14.67 -19.70 -6.25
CA PRO A 165 -14.85 -21.12 -5.97
C PRO A 165 -13.80 -21.97 -6.66
N ASP A 166 -13.35 -23.05 -6.00
CA ASP A 166 -12.33 -23.93 -6.56
C ASP A 166 -12.75 -24.57 -7.90
N GLU A 167 -14.06 -24.78 -8.09
CA GLU A 167 -14.64 -25.31 -9.33
C GLU A 167 -14.45 -24.36 -10.52
N GLU A 168 -14.47 -23.05 -10.29
CA GLU A 168 -14.23 -22.04 -11.33
C GLU A 168 -12.75 -21.88 -11.67
N ILE A 169 -11.86 -22.34 -10.79
CA ILE A 169 -10.40 -22.32 -10.98
C ILE A 169 -9.93 -23.55 -11.77
N ASP A 170 -10.75 -24.60 -11.87
CA ASP A 170 -10.34 -25.84 -12.50
C ASP A 170 -9.96 -25.62 -13.98
N GLY A 171 -8.90 -26.30 -14.40
CA GLY A 171 -8.33 -26.14 -15.73
C GLY A 171 -7.50 -24.88 -15.98
N PHE A 172 -7.40 -23.92 -15.04
CA PHE A 172 -6.54 -22.74 -15.21
C PHE A 172 -5.06 -23.13 -15.37
N GLN A 173 -4.44 -22.67 -16.43
CA GLN A 173 -3.04 -22.93 -16.79
C GLN A 173 -2.18 -21.75 -16.38
N VAL A 174 -1.22 -22.02 -15.48
CA VAL A 174 -0.13 -21.08 -15.18
C VAL A 174 0.94 -21.17 -16.25
N VAL A 175 1.67 -20.07 -16.47
CA VAL A 175 2.79 -20.02 -17.42
C VAL A 175 4.11 -19.75 -16.69
N GLY A 176 5.19 -20.39 -17.13
CA GLY A 176 6.53 -20.24 -16.55
C GLY A 176 7.32 -19.05 -17.14
N CYS A 177 8.47 -18.72 -16.59
CA CYS A 177 9.33 -17.65 -17.10
C CYS A 177 9.77 -17.91 -18.56
N ARG A 178 9.87 -16.83 -19.36
CA ARG A 178 10.40 -16.88 -20.75
C ARG A 178 11.91 -16.64 -20.83
N ALA A 179 12.51 -16.11 -19.78
CA ALA A 179 13.93 -15.81 -19.71
C ALA A 179 14.80 -16.98 -19.21
N CYS A 180 14.18 -18.06 -18.74
CA CYS A 180 14.83 -19.30 -18.33
C CYS A 180 13.92 -20.51 -18.62
N ASP A 181 14.28 -21.71 -18.15
CA ASP A 181 13.56 -22.97 -18.38
C ASP A 181 12.21 -23.07 -17.64
N GLY A 182 11.32 -22.10 -17.86
CA GLY A 182 9.97 -22.10 -17.29
C GLY A 182 9.91 -21.80 -15.79
N GLY A 183 10.91 -21.09 -15.25
CA GLY A 183 11.00 -20.78 -13.82
C GLY A 183 9.74 -20.14 -13.22
N MET A 184 9.52 -20.34 -11.93
CA MET A 184 8.31 -19.88 -11.24
C MET A 184 8.18 -18.35 -11.28
N LEU A 185 7.05 -17.85 -11.75
CA LEU A 185 6.70 -16.44 -11.70
C LEU A 185 5.94 -16.13 -10.41
N LYS A 186 6.27 -15.01 -9.78
CA LYS A 186 5.58 -14.41 -8.63
C LYS A 186 5.34 -12.92 -8.95
N PRO A 187 4.21 -12.30 -8.57
CA PRO A 187 4.15 -10.83 -8.60
C PRO A 187 5.28 -10.25 -7.73
N ASP A 188 5.75 -9.04 -8.03
CA ASP A 188 6.72 -8.34 -7.19
C ASP A 188 6.08 -7.80 -5.91
N VAL A 189 5.29 -8.61 -5.21
CA VAL A 189 4.66 -8.32 -3.94
C VAL A 189 5.30 -9.16 -2.84
N VAL A 190 5.66 -8.54 -1.72
CA VAL A 190 6.16 -9.23 -0.54
C VAL A 190 4.99 -9.95 0.14
N PHE A 191 4.94 -11.28 0.04
CA PHE A 191 3.90 -12.07 0.68
C PHE A 191 4.08 -12.17 2.20
N PHE A 192 3.04 -12.64 2.89
CA PHE A 192 3.16 -12.95 4.31
C PHE A 192 4.22 -14.05 4.52
N GLY A 193 5.10 -13.84 5.49
CA GLY A 193 6.24 -14.73 5.73
C GLY A 193 7.42 -14.51 4.77
N GLU A 194 7.33 -13.59 3.82
CA GLU A 194 8.45 -13.14 2.99
C GLU A 194 9.18 -11.97 3.65
N THR A 195 10.49 -11.89 3.43
CA THR A 195 11.30 -10.77 3.94
C THR A 195 11.31 -9.63 2.93
N VAL A 196 10.96 -8.43 3.37
CA VAL A 196 11.12 -7.21 2.55
C VAL A 196 12.61 -7.05 2.20
N PRO A 197 12.97 -6.75 0.93
CA PRO A 197 14.36 -6.56 0.52
C PRO A 197 15.11 -5.59 1.43
N ALA A 198 16.31 -5.98 1.87
CA ALA A 198 17.07 -5.23 2.87
C ALA A 198 17.42 -3.81 2.42
N GLU A 199 17.74 -3.64 1.13
CA GLU A 199 18.02 -2.34 0.54
C GLU A 199 16.81 -1.40 0.62
N ARG A 200 15.63 -1.86 0.22
CA ARG A 200 14.38 -1.13 0.34
C ARG A 200 14.08 -0.71 1.79
N VAL A 201 14.33 -1.60 2.75
CA VAL A 201 14.18 -1.28 4.18
C VAL A 201 15.18 -0.20 4.62
N ARG A 202 16.45 -0.26 4.19
CA ARG A 202 17.45 0.77 4.48
C ARG A 202 17.04 2.13 3.92
N GLU A 203 16.55 2.17 2.69
CA GLU A 203 16.06 3.41 2.06
C GLU A 203 14.91 4.03 2.85
N CYS A 204 13.93 3.22 3.28
CA CYS A 204 12.86 3.71 4.15
C CYS A 204 13.38 4.27 5.48
N PHE A 205 14.36 3.63 6.11
CA PHE A 205 14.96 4.15 7.35
C PHE A 205 15.69 5.48 7.11
N ALA A 206 16.47 5.58 6.04
CA ALA A 206 17.17 6.82 5.68
C ALA A 206 16.18 7.97 5.44
N LEU A 207 15.06 7.68 4.76
CA LEU A 207 13.99 8.65 4.54
C LEU A 207 13.40 9.14 5.87
N VAL A 208 13.05 8.21 6.77
CA VAL A 208 12.48 8.54 8.09
C VAL A 208 13.46 9.30 8.96
N GLU A 209 14.75 8.96 8.93
CA GLU A 209 15.80 9.65 9.70
C GLU A 209 16.03 11.10 9.29
N GLY A 210 15.78 11.43 8.02
CA GLY A 210 15.81 12.80 7.53
C GLY A 210 14.52 13.59 7.78
N ALA A 211 13.47 12.96 8.32
CA ALA A 211 12.16 13.59 8.47
C ALA A 211 12.08 14.46 9.71
N ARG A 212 11.40 15.60 9.60
CA ARG A 212 10.98 16.41 10.76
C ARG A 212 9.67 15.90 11.38
N LEU A 213 8.89 15.13 10.63
CA LEU A 213 7.64 14.49 11.06
C LEU A 213 7.42 13.21 10.26
N LEU A 214 7.08 12.12 10.96
CA LEU A 214 6.51 10.92 10.32
C LEU A 214 4.98 10.98 10.41
N LEU A 215 4.32 11.07 9.25
CA LEU A 215 2.86 11.08 9.13
C LEU A 215 2.35 9.71 8.68
N VAL A 216 1.66 9.00 9.58
CA VAL A 216 1.03 7.71 9.27
C VAL A 216 -0.39 7.91 8.78
N LEU A 217 -0.73 7.34 7.62
CA LEU A 217 -2.05 7.46 6.99
C LEU A 217 -2.67 6.08 6.75
N GLY A 218 -3.80 5.78 7.41
CA GLY A 218 -4.64 4.63 7.06
C GLY A 218 -3.95 3.28 7.28
N SER A 219 -3.22 3.14 8.38
CA SER A 219 -2.51 1.91 8.74
C SER A 219 -2.78 1.54 10.19
N SER A 220 -3.27 0.32 10.41
CA SER A 220 -3.38 -0.25 11.77
C SER A 220 -2.02 -0.49 12.44
N LEU A 221 -0.93 -0.50 11.64
CA LEU A 221 0.43 -0.82 12.09
C LEU A 221 0.55 -2.17 12.81
N THR A 222 -0.38 -3.11 12.57
CA THR A 222 -0.34 -4.43 13.21
C THR A 222 0.84 -5.27 12.72
N VAL A 223 1.28 -5.06 11.48
CA VAL A 223 2.43 -5.76 10.90
C VAL A 223 3.71 -4.99 11.16
N MET A 224 4.73 -5.68 11.68
CA MET A 224 6.02 -5.08 12.03
C MET A 224 6.75 -4.43 10.85
N SER A 225 6.43 -4.85 9.62
CA SER A 225 7.06 -4.33 8.41
C SER A 225 6.87 -2.82 8.25
N GLY A 226 5.69 -2.27 8.55
CA GLY A 226 5.44 -0.83 8.63
C GLY A 226 5.71 -0.24 10.02
N ARG A 227 5.30 -0.93 11.09
CA ARG A 227 5.42 -0.43 12.47
C ARG A 227 6.86 -0.12 12.89
N ARG A 228 7.86 -0.83 12.35
CA ARG A 228 9.28 -0.57 12.67
C ARG A 228 9.71 0.87 12.40
N PHE A 229 9.11 1.55 11.43
CA PHE A 229 9.43 2.95 11.12
C PHE A 229 8.89 3.92 12.17
N VAL A 230 7.71 3.63 12.73
CA VAL A 230 7.14 4.39 13.85
C VAL A 230 7.98 4.21 15.11
N LEU A 231 8.38 2.97 15.43
CA LEU A 231 9.26 2.70 16.57
C LEU A 231 10.61 3.39 16.43
N HIS A 232 11.16 3.42 15.21
CA HIS A 232 12.42 4.08 14.92
C HIS A 232 12.33 5.60 15.04
N ALA A 233 11.30 6.21 14.45
CA ALA A 233 11.02 7.64 14.59
C ALA A 233 10.93 8.04 16.06
N ALA A 234 10.14 7.31 16.86
CA ALA A 234 10.01 7.56 18.29
C ALA A 234 11.35 7.41 19.04
N LYS A 235 12.15 6.39 18.74
CA LYS A 235 13.49 6.19 19.32
C LYS A 235 14.45 7.33 18.98
N ARG A 236 14.30 7.95 17.81
CA ARG A 236 15.13 9.06 17.33
C ARG A 236 14.61 10.43 17.76
N GLY A 237 13.47 10.49 18.46
CA GLY A 237 12.82 11.75 18.85
C GLY A 237 12.13 12.47 17.70
N ILE A 238 11.86 11.78 16.59
CA ILE A 238 11.13 12.33 15.45
C ILE A 238 9.63 12.25 15.78
N PRO A 239 8.89 13.36 15.79
CA PRO A 239 7.46 13.36 16.05
C PRO A 239 6.70 12.44 15.09
N VAL A 240 5.69 11.76 15.60
CA VAL A 240 4.80 10.89 14.82
C VAL A 240 3.38 11.43 14.90
N ALA A 241 2.75 11.68 13.77
CA ALA A 241 1.32 11.96 13.68
C ALA A 241 0.60 10.81 12.97
N ILE A 242 -0.58 10.43 13.44
CA ILE A 242 -1.36 9.32 12.87
C ILE A 242 -2.75 9.84 12.51
N VAL A 243 -3.15 9.63 11.26
CA VAL A 243 -4.54 9.81 10.80
C VAL A 243 -5.06 8.44 10.37
N ASN A 244 -5.98 7.88 11.14
CA ASN A 244 -6.51 6.54 10.91
C ASN A 244 -7.88 6.39 11.55
N GLN A 245 -8.80 5.65 10.91
CA GLN A 245 -10.05 5.28 11.55
C GLN A 245 -9.85 4.10 12.48
N GLY A 246 -10.12 4.31 13.77
CA GLY A 246 -9.90 3.31 14.82
C GLY A 246 -8.42 3.17 15.27
N PRO A 247 -8.18 2.33 16.29
CA PRO A 247 -6.90 2.28 17.00
C PRO A 247 -5.76 1.68 16.15
N THR A 248 -4.54 2.13 16.43
CA THR A 248 -3.32 1.60 15.80
C THR A 248 -2.33 1.05 16.83
N ARG A 249 -1.44 0.16 16.39
CA ARG A 249 -0.30 -0.27 17.21
C ARG A 249 0.81 0.79 17.33
N GLY A 250 0.60 1.97 16.74
CA GLY A 250 1.48 3.13 16.83
C GLY A 250 1.01 4.20 17.82
N ASP A 251 -0.23 4.14 18.32
CA ASP A 251 -0.85 5.24 19.08
C ASP A 251 -0.02 5.67 20.30
N GLY A 252 0.57 4.71 21.03
CA GLY A 252 1.42 5.01 22.19
C GLY A 252 2.76 5.68 21.86
N TYR A 253 3.09 5.86 20.58
CA TYR A 253 4.29 6.55 20.10
C TYR A 253 3.95 7.87 19.39
N ALA A 254 2.67 8.18 19.20
CA ALA A 254 2.22 9.33 18.45
C ALA A 254 2.17 10.60 19.31
N THR A 255 2.66 11.70 18.77
CA THR A 255 2.47 13.04 19.31
C THR A 255 1.05 13.55 19.03
N LEU A 256 0.42 13.09 17.95
CA LEU A 256 -0.95 13.42 17.57
C LEU A 256 -1.62 12.22 16.92
N THR A 257 -2.84 11.91 17.35
CA THR A 257 -3.74 10.97 16.66
C THR A 257 -5.01 11.69 16.23
N VAL A 258 -5.47 11.41 15.01
CA VAL A 258 -6.71 11.94 14.44
C VAL A 258 -7.54 10.76 13.95
N ASP A 259 -8.62 10.45 14.69
CA ASP A 259 -9.58 9.42 14.34
C ASP A 259 -10.66 9.98 13.40
N ALA A 260 -10.37 9.96 12.10
CA ALA A 260 -11.27 10.48 11.06
C ALA A 260 -10.96 9.88 9.67
N PRO A 261 -11.93 9.93 8.73
CA PRO A 261 -11.71 9.52 7.34
C PRO A 261 -10.64 10.35 6.64
N LEU A 262 -9.76 9.69 5.89
CA LEU A 262 -8.62 10.33 5.22
C LEU A 262 -9.05 11.27 4.10
N GLY A 263 -10.08 10.92 3.32
CA GLY A 263 -10.63 11.76 2.27
C GLY A 263 -11.34 13.01 2.77
N THR A 264 -11.59 13.12 4.09
CA THR A 264 -12.01 14.37 4.73
C THR A 264 -10.81 15.14 5.27
N VAL A 265 -9.91 14.48 6.00
CA VAL A 265 -8.79 15.15 6.68
C VAL A 265 -7.78 15.71 5.69
N LEU A 266 -7.36 14.92 4.69
CA LEU A 266 -6.25 15.30 3.81
C LEU A 266 -6.60 16.47 2.88
N PRO A 267 -7.78 16.54 2.22
CA PRO A 267 -8.15 17.72 1.45
C PRO A 267 -8.29 18.97 2.31
N GLU A 268 -8.80 18.82 3.53
CA GLU A 268 -8.91 19.94 4.47
C GLU A 268 -7.53 20.46 4.90
N LEU A 269 -6.55 19.57 5.13
CA LEU A 269 -5.16 19.98 5.39
C LEU A 269 -4.60 20.82 4.25
N VAL A 270 -4.79 20.38 3.00
CA VAL A 270 -4.35 21.14 1.82
C VAL A 270 -5.01 22.52 1.80
N ARG A 271 -6.32 22.59 2.07
CA ARG A 271 -7.06 23.85 2.11
C ARG A 271 -6.51 24.80 3.19
N LEU A 272 -6.24 24.29 4.40
CA LEU A 272 -5.72 25.09 5.51
C LEU A 272 -4.33 25.66 5.22
N ILE A 273 -3.48 24.86 4.58
CA ILE A 273 -2.15 25.27 4.15
C ILE A 273 -2.25 26.36 3.08
N ASP A 274 -3.17 26.22 2.11
CA ASP A 274 -3.37 27.20 1.05
C ASP A 274 -3.95 28.52 1.56
N THR A 275 -4.84 28.49 2.56
CA THR A 275 -5.44 29.71 3.11
C THR A 275 -4.56 30.39 4.17
N GLY A 276 -3.40 29.83 4.52
CA GLY A 276 -2.53 30.36 5.57
C GLY A 276 -3.19 30.38 6.95
N ALA A 277 -4.25 29.59 7.16
CA ALA A 277 -5.03 29.56 8.39
C ALA A 277 -4.34 28.78 9.53
N VAL A 278 -3.07 28.42 9.33
CA VAL A 278 -2.26 27.68 10.29
C VAL A 278 -1.58 28.66 11.23
N SER A 279 -2.17 28.85 12.42
CA SER A 279 -1.51 29.60 13.49
C SER A 279 -0.33 28.77 14.01
N THR A 280 0.89 29.26 13.84
CA THR A 280 2.10 28.64 14.39
C THR A 280 2.19 28.93 15.89
N SER A 281 1.37 28.27 16.71
CA SER A 281 1.61 28.26 18.15
C SER A 281 2.72 27.26 18.45
N SER A 282 3.95 27.76 18.61
CA SER A 282 5.05 26.96 19.16
C SER A 282 4.71 26.55 20.60
N PRO A 283 4.88 25.27 21.00
CA PRO A 283 4.90 24.93 22.40
C PRO A 283 6.20 25.48 23.00
N HIS A 284 6.06 26.37 23.99
CA HIS A 284 7.14 26.81 24.86
C HIS A 284 7.55 25.70 25.84
#